data_AF-A0A1H3YDP4-F1
#
_entry.id   AF-A0A1H3YDP4-F1
#
_cell.length_a   1.000
_cell.length_b   1.000
_cell.length_c   1.000
_cell.angle_alpha   90.00
_cell.angle_beta   90.00
_cell.angle_gamma   90.00
#
_symmetry.space_group_name_H-M   'P 1'
#
loop_
_entity.id
_entity.type
_entity.pdbx_description
1 polymer ?
#
loop_
_entity_poly.entity_id
_entity_poly.type
_entity_poly.pdbx_seq_one_letter_code
_entity_poly.pdbx_strand_id
1 'polypeptide(L)'
;MKKPQSNSIREAWILCLILGLIMINFPFIHIFNTPVTILGIPILIFYFLVGWPLSIAVIWFFVRYFENDPKNNSESGGDKSIP
;
A
#
# COMPACT_ATOMS: atom_id res chain seq x y z
N MET A 1 -7.42 -27.43 -8.85
CA MET A 1 -6.09 -26.86 -9.19
C MET A 1 -5.89 -25.58 -8.38
N LYS A 2 -5.10 -25.62 -7.29
CA LYS A 2 -4.79 -24.42 -6.49
C LYS A 2 -3.83 -23.54 -7.31
N LYS A 3 -4.28 -22.34 -7.68
CA LYS A 3 -3.35 -21.32 -8.22
C LYS A 3 -2.41 -20.91 -7.08
N PRO A 4 -1.09 -20.95 -7.25
CA PRO A 4 -0.18 -20.37 -6.26
C PRO A 4 -0.34 -18.86 -6.33
N GLN A 5 -1.22 -18.31 -5.49
CA GLN A 5 -1.34 -16.88 -5.23
C GLN A 5 -0.40 -16.56 -4.06
N SER A 6 0.91 -16.52 -4.33
CA SER A 6 1.95 -16.34 -3.30
C SER A 6 2.51 -14.91 -3.22
N ASN A 7 1.97 -13.96 -3.98
CA ASN A 7 2.56 -12.62 -4.10
C ASN A 7 1.80 -11.54 -3.32
N SER A 8 0.50 -11.70 -3.06
CA SER A 8 -0.31 -10.68 -2.38
C SER A 8 0.12 -10.42 -0.94
N ILE A 9 0.59 -11.44 -0.21
CA ILE A 9 1.20 -11.25 1.12
C ILE A 9 2.46 -10.39 0.98
N ARG A 10 3.36 -10.73 0.04
CA ARG A 10 4.63 -10.01 -0.12
C ARG A 10 4.38 -8.54 -0.51
N GLU A 11 3.43 -8.31 -1.40
CA GLU A 11 2.99 -6.97 -1.82
C GLU A 11 2.39 -6.19 -0.65
N ALA A 12 1.48 -6.79 0.12
CA ALA A 12 0.91 -6.16 1.31
C ALA A 12 1.97 -5.81 2.37
N TRP A 13 2.98 -6.68 2.57
CA TRP A 13 4.10 -6.42 3.46
C TRP A 13 5.01 -5.29 2.97
N ILE A 14 5.31 -5.23 1.66
CA ILE A 14 6.09 -4.15 1.06
C ILE A 14 5.33 -2.81 1.16
N LEU A 15 4.04 -2.80 0.82
CA LEU A 15 3.19 -1.61 0.93
C LEU A 15 3.10 -1.15 2.39
N CYS A 16 2.87 -2.06 3.33
CA CYS A 16 2.86 -1.76 4.75
C CYS A 16 4.19 -1.14 5.22
N LEU A 17 5.33 -1.67 4.75
CA LEU A 17 6.65 -1.12 5.07
C LEU A 17 6.85 0.28 4.51
N ILE A 18 6.54 0.49 3.22
CA ILE A 18 6.67 1.79 2.57
C ILE A 18 5.78 2.81 3.29
N LEU A 19 4.54 2.43 3.61
CA LEU A 19 3.57 3.29 4.25
C LEU A 19 3.96 3.62 5.70
N GLY A 20 4.45 2.64 6.45
CA GLY A 20 5.02 2.86 7.77
C GLY A 20 6.29 3.73 7.74
N LEU A 21 7.14 3.57 6.72
CA LEU A 21 8.34 4.40 6.53
C LEU A 21 7.98 5.85 6.18
N ILE A 22 6.95 6.06 5.36
CA ILE A 22 6.37 7.39 5.09
C ILE A 22 5.81 7.98 6.38
N MET A 23 5.10 7.18 7.18
CA MET A 23 4.48 7.62 8.43
C MET A 23 5.51 8.04 9.50
N ILE A 24 6.63 7.33 9.57
CA ILE A 24 7.75 7.60 10.49
C ILE A 24 8.75 8.64 9.92
N ASN A 25 8.59 9.03 8.65
CA ASN A 25 9.55 9.90 7.97
C ASN A 25 9.69 11.25 8.71
N PHE A 26 10.94 11.69 8.93
CA PHE A 26 11.28 12.92 9.67
C PHE A 26 10.46 14.17 9.27
N PRO A 27 10.26 14.53 7.99
CA PRO A 27 9.44 15.68 7.61
C PRO A 27 7.99 15.59 8.11
N PHE A 28 7.35 14.42 8.03
CA PHE A 28 5.97 14.26 8.53
C PHE A 28 5.95 14.42 10.04
N ILE A 29 6.84 13.71 10.75
CA ILE A 29 6.93 13.84 12.21
C ILE A 29 7.22 15.28 12.60
N HIS A 30 8.16 15.96 11.95
CA HIS A 30 8.55 17.33 12.30
C HIS A 30 7.43 18.36 12.05
N ILE A 31 6.68 18.22 10.96
CA ILE A 31 5.52 19.09 10.67
C ILE A 31 4.44 18.91 11.74
N PHE A 32 4.17 17.67 12.17
CA PHE A 32 3.15 17.35 13.17
C PHE A 32 3.64 17.48 14.63
N ASN A 33 4.95 17.53 14.85
CA ASN A 33 5.59 17.75 16.15
C ASN A 33 5.68 19.25 16.46
N THR A 34 4.58 19.96 16.26
CA THR A 34 4.43 21.33 16.73
C THR A 34 4.05 21.30 18.22
N PRO A 35 4.51 22.26 19.06
CA PRO A 35 4.07 22.39 20.46
C PRO A 35 2.56 22.70 20.62
N VAL A 36 1.84 22.81 19.51
CA VAL A 36 0.38 22.96 19.49
C VAL A 36 -0.23 21.66 19.98
N THR A 37 -0.91 21.74 21.11
CA THR A 37 -1.68 20.64 21.68
C THR A 37 -3.15 20.94 21.47
N ILE A 38 -3.91 19.97 20.94
CA ILE A 38 -5.36 20.05 20.87
C ILE A 38 -5.86 19.24 22.06
N LEU A 39 -6.59 19.89 22.98
CA LEU A 39 -7.08 19.26 24.22
C LEU A 39 -5.98 18.66 25.11
N GLY A 40 -4.75 19.17 25.04
CA GLY A 40 -3.59 18.66 25.79
C GLY A 40 -2.90 17.44 25.15
N ILE A 41 -3.39 16.97 24.00
CA ILE A 41 -2.80 15.85 23.26
C ILE A 41 -1.96 16.40 22.10
N PRO A 42 -0.69 15.96 21.94
CA PRO A 42 0.12 16.32 20.78
C PRO A 42 -0.55 15.91 19.48
N ILE A 43 -0.51 16.80 18.47
CA ILE A 43 -1.02 16.50 17.11
C ILE A 43 -0.40 15.21 16.55
N LEU A 44 0.84 14.90 16.94
CA LEU A 44 1.52 13.66 16.58
C LEU A 44 0.70 12.40 16.91
N ILE A 45 0.02 12.36 18.06
CA ILE A 45 -0.80 11.20 18.46
C ILE A 45 -2.04 11.11 17.56
N PHE A 46 -2.67 12.24 17.24
CA PHE A 46 -3.79 12.31 16.30
C PHE A 46 -3.39 11.82 14.91
N TYR A 47 -2.19 12.20 14.48
CA TYR A 47 -1.60 11.71 13.24
C TYR A 47 -1.44 10.19 13.24
N PHE A 48 -0.90 9.58 14.30
CA PHE A 48 -0.83 8.13 14.40
C PHE A 48 -2.22 7.47 14.45
N LEU A 49 -3.18 8.09 15.16
CA LEU A 49 -4.54 7.58 15.31
C LEU A 49 -5.29 7.53 13.98
N VAL A 50 -5.11 8.52 13.11
CA VAL A 50 -5.76 8.59 11.78
C VAL A 50 -4.90 7.94 10.70
N GLY A 51 -3.58 8.10 10.78
CA GLY A 51 -2.62 7.55 9.84
C GLY A 51 -2.58 6.02 9.84
N TRP A 52 -2.82 5.38 10.99
CA TRP A 52 -2.87 3.92 11.08
C TRP A 52 -4.06 3.28 10.33
N PRO A 53 -5.33 3.65 10.57
CA PRO A 53 -6.44 3.13 9.78
C PRO A 53 -6.38 3.56 8.32
N LEU A 54 -5.87 4.77 8.03
CA LEU A 54 -5.63 5.21 6.67
C LEU A 54 -4.61 4.31 5.96
N SER A 55 -3.56 3.90 6.68
CA SER A 55 -2.54 2.99 6.15
C SER A 55 -3.14 1.64 5.74
N ILE A 56 -3.96 1.06 6.62
CA ILE A 56 -4.66 -0.20 6.35
C ILE A 56 -5.63 -0.03 5.18
N ALA A 57 -6.36 1.08 5.10
CA ALA A 57 -7.31 1.37 4.03
C ALA A 57 -6.62 1.46 2.65
N VAL A 58 -5.46 2.11 2.57
CA VAL A 58 -4.67 2.22 1.33
C VAL A 58 -4.19 0.85 0.88
N ILE A 59 -3.64 0.03 1.79
CA ILE A 59 -3.19 -1.34 1.47
C ILE A 59 -4.38 -2.17 0.97
N TRP A 60 -5.51 -2.11 1.68
CA TRP A 60 -6.72 -2.83 1.30
C TRP A 60 -7.22 -2.42 -0.09
N PHE A 61 -7.28 -1.12 -0.36
CA PHE A 61 -7.69 -0.60 -1.66
C PHE A 61 -6.75 -1.06 -2.78
N PHE A 62 -5.44 -1.00 -2.53
CA PHE A 62 -4.42 -1.36 -3.51
C PHE A 62 -4.46 -2.85 -3.84
N VAL A 63 -4.51 -3.71 -2.81
CA VAL A 63 -4.66 -5.17 -2.98
C VAL A 63 -5.93 -5.49 -3.78
N ARG A 64 -7.05 -4.81 -3.48
CA ARG A 64 -8.31 -4.99 -4.18
C ARG A 64 -8.27 -4.52 -5.64
N TYR A 65 -7.53 -3.44 -5.92
CA TYR A 65 -7.42 -2.84 -7.25
C TYR A 65 -6.47 -3.64 -8.16
N PHE A 66 -5.32 -4.08 -7.64
CA PHE A 66 -4.35 -4.88 -8.40
C PHE A 66 -4.84 -6.28 -8.75
N GLU A 67 -5.73 -6.87 -7.94
CA GLU A 67 -6.36 -8.15 -8.29
C GLU A 67 -7.34 -8.03 -9.47
N ASN A 68 -7.79 -6.82 -9.81
CA ASN A 68 -8.68 -6.57 -10.93
C ASN A 68 -7.94 -6.20 -12.23
N ASP A 69 -6.59 -6.22 -12.28
CA ASP A 69 -5.86 -6.06 -13.54
C ASP A 69 -5.94 -7.39 -14.31
N PRO A 70 -6.92 -7.59 -15.20
CA PRO A 70 -7.15 -8.86 -15.84
C PRO A 70 -6.20 -8.86 -17.03
N LYS A 71 -4.95 -9.25 -16.76
CA LYS A 71 -4.05 -9.92 -17.70
C LYS A 71 -4.30 -9.47 -19.15
N ASN A 72 -3.91 -8.25 -19.50
CA ASN A 72 -4.08 -7.78 -20.86
C ASN A 72 -3.23 -8.67 -21.77
N ASN A 73 -3.93 -9.39 -22.64
CA ASN A 73 -3.43 -10.35 -23.60
C ASN A 73 -2.28 -9.79 -24.43
N SER A 74 -1.22 -10.58 -24.58
CA SER A 74 -0.71 -10.98 -25.90
C SER A 74 0.26 -12.14 -25.70
N GLU A 75 -0.31 -13.34 -25.73
CA GLU A 75 0.38 -14.50 -26.29
C GLU A 75 0.85 -14.11 -27.70
N SER A 76 2.13 -13.77 -27.86
CA SER A 76 2.78 -13.87 -29.17
C SER A 76 3.17 -15.34 -29.39
N GLY A 77 2.17 -16.21 -29.40
CA GLY A 77 2.24 -17.57 -29.92
C GLY A 77 1.92 -17.55 -31.40
N GLY A 78 2.84 -17.04 -32.22
CA GLY A 78 2.79 -17.24 -33.67
C GLY A 78 3.38 -18.59 -34.03
N ASP A 79 2.64 -19.68 -33.80
CA ASP A 79 2.91 -20.96 -34.45
C ASP A 79 2.18 -21.02 -35.80
N LYS A 80 2.96 -21.24 -36.85
CA LYS A 80 2.61 -22.03 -38.04
C LYS A 80 1.65 -21.43 -39.07
N SER A 81 2.26 -20.79 -40.07
CA SER A 81 1.78 -20.81 -41.46
C SER A 81 2.85 -21.48 -42.33
N ILE A 82 2.45 -22.57 -42.97
CA ILE A 82 3.19 -23.51 -43.83
C ILE A 82 3.61 -22.81 -45.15
N PRO A 83 4.58 -23.33 -45.91
CA PRO A 83 4.23 -24.31 -46.96
C PRO A 83 5.04 -25.62 -46.92
#